data_AF-A0AAV7JBI3-F1
#
_entry.id   AF-A0AAV7JBI3-F1
#
_cell.length_a   1.000
_cell.length_b   1.000
_cell.length_c   1.000
_cell.angle_alpha   90.00
_cell.angle_beta   90.00
_cell.angle_gamma   90.00
#
_symmetry.space_group_name_H-M   'P 1'
#
loop_
_entity.id
_entity.type
_entity.pdbx_description
1 polymer ?
#
loop_
_entity_poly.entity_id
_entity_poly.type
_entity_poly.pdbx_seq_one_letter_code
_entity_poly.pdbx_strand_id
1 'polypeptide(L)'
;MEQISKSDIAELDIKKLNLLIKSSNMTEEEARALKYSRRLKKMSHYNKAQRDKKKRQEHSLEAEREHLQQEYDYILQEVQMLKEAKLKFEVMQILDNLEEQYY
;
A
#
# COMPACT_ATOMS: atom_id res chain seq x y z
N MET A 1 25.41 35.28 -14.99
CA MET A 1 25.06 34.67 -13.68
C MET A 1 24.27 33.41 -13.96
N GLU A 2 24.77 32.24 -13.58
CA GLU A 2 24.02 30.99 -13.73
C GLU A 2 22.86 30.96 -12.72
N GLN A 3 21.63 30.95 -13.24
CA GLN A 3 20.44 30.72 -12.43
C GLN A 3 20.41 29.25 -12.02
N ILE A 4 20.57 28.96 -10.74
CA ILE A 4 20.38 27.61 -10.22
C ILE A 4 18.93 27.22 -10.43
N SER A 5 18.73 26.09 -11.10
CA SER A 5 17.41 25.50 -11.30
C SER A 5 16.71 25.28 -9.96
N LYS A 6 15.41 25.57 -9.92
CA LYS A 6 14.55 25.28 -8.76
C LYS A 6 14.52 23.77 -8.41
N SER A 7 14.96 22.87 -9.29
CA SER A 7 15.10 21.44 -8.98
C SER A 7 16.27 21.16 -8.02
N ASP A 8 17.40 21.84 -8.20
CA ASP A 8 18.67 21.45 -7.58
C ASP A 8 18.80 21.99 -6.14
N ILE A 9 18.05 23.04 -5.82
CA ILE A 9 17.99 23.67 -4.49
C ILE A 9 17.51 22.71 -3.40
N ALA A 10 16.60 21.79 -3.72
CA ALA A 10 16.08 20.82 -2.75
C ALA A 10 17.16 19.83 -2.28
N GLU A 11 18.04 19.46 -3.20
CA GLU A 11 19.06 18.42 -3.05
C GLU A 11 20.38 18.98 -2.50
N LEU A 12 20.59 20.30 -2.62
CA LEU A 12 21.73 20.97 -2.02
C LEU A 12 21.78 20.75 -0.50
N ASP A 13 22.92 20.26 -0.04
CA ASP A 13 23.27 20.21 1.37
C ASP A 13 23.31 21.64 1.96
N ILE A 14 23.01 21.76 3.25
CA ILE A 14 22.97 23.04 3.95
C ILE A 14 24.32 23.77 3.88
N LYS A 15 25.45 23.04 3.89
CA LYS A 15 26.78 23.62 3.75
C LYS A 15 26.98 24.24 2.37
N LYS A 16 26.58 23.52 1.31
CA LYS A 16 26.65 24.01 -0.08
C LYS A 16 25.70 25.20 -0.29
N LEU A 17 24.50 25.16 0.28
CA LEU A 17 23.55 26.28 0.22
C LEU A 17 24.11 27.54 0.88
N ASN A 18 24.72 27.42 2.05
CA ASN A 18 25.32 28.57 2.76
C ASN A 18 26.55 29.12 2.03
N LEU A 19 27.38 28.25 1.43
CA LEU A 19 28.47 28.68 0.57
C LEU A 19 27.97 29.45 -0.64
N LEU A 20 26.86 29.01 -1.23
CA LEU A 20 26.24 29.70 -2.36
C LEU A 20 25.75 31.11 -1.99
N ILE A 21 25.03 31.22 -0.86
CA ILE A 21 24.52 32.49 -0.34
C ILE A 21 25.69 33.48 -0.13
N LYS A 22 26.79 32.99 0.46
CA LYS A 22 28.00 33.81 0.70
C LYS A 22 28.73 34.19 -0.59
N SER A 23 28.96 33.24 -1.49
CA SER A 23 29.71 33.48 -2.74
C SER A 23 28.95 34.35 -3.74
N SER A 24 27.62 34.36 -3.66
CA SER A 24 26.76 35.15 -4.54
C SER A 24 26.46 36.55 -4.01
N ASN A 25 27.04 36.94 -2.85
CA ASN A 25 26.74 38.20 -2.16
C ASN A 25 25.22 38.48 -2.00
N MET A 26 24.45 37.42 -1.72
CA MET A 26 23.00 37.54 -1.56
C MET A 26 22.66 38.41 -0.36
N THR A 27 21.65 39.27 -0.52
CA THR A 27 21.03 39.99 0.58
C THR A 27 20.31 39.03 1.53
N GLU A 28 20.01 39.50 2.74
CA GLU A 28 19.30 38.68 3.72
C GLU A 28 17.91 38.24 3.22
N GLU A 29 17.21 39.10 2.50
CA GLU A 29 15.89 38.81 1.92
C GLU A 29 15.97 37.75 0.82
N GLU A 30 16.97 37.84 -0.07
CA GLU A 30 17.21 36.84 -1.12
C GLU A 30 17.57 35.48 -0.51
N ALA A 31 18.42 35.46 0.53
CA ALA A 31 18.77 34.24 1.25
C ALA A 31 17.55 33.61 1.94
N ARG A 32 16.66 34.41 2.54
CA ARG A 32 15.39 33.93 3.12
C ARG A 32 14.48 33.34 2.04
N ALA A 33 14.30 34.03 0.92
CA ALA A 33 13.49 33.56 -0.20
C ALA A 33 14.02 32.23 -0.78
N LEU A 34 15.35 32.10 -0.92
CA LEU A 34 16.00 30.88 -1.38
C LEU A 34 15.75 29.69 -0.43
N LYS A 35 15.95 29.91 0.89
CA LYS A 35 15.67 28.88 1.91
C LYS A 35 14.19 28.49 1.94
N TYR A 36 13.29 29.44 1.77
CA TYR A 36 11.86 29.17 1.69
C TYR A 36 11.50 28.33 0.44
N SER A 37 12.02 28.70 -0.72
CA SER A 37 11.88 27.92 -1.96
C SER A 37 12.38 26.48 -1.79
N ARG A 38 13.54 26.30 -1.14
CA ARG A 38 14.06 24.97 -0.77
C ARG A 38 13.10 24.18 0.11
N ARG A 39 12.53 24.82 1.14
CA ARG A 39 11.57 24.18 2.03
C ARG A 39 10.33 23.71 1.26
N LEU A 40 9.78 24.56 0.40
CA LEU A 40 8.61 24.22 -0.42
C LEU A 40 8.89 23.01 -1.33
N LYS A 41 10.07 22.96 -1.97
CA LYS A 41 10.46 21.81 -2.79
C LYS A 41 10.61 20.53 -1.98
N LYS A 42 11.28 20.58 -0.82
CA LYS A 42 11.35 19.43 0.09
C LYS A 42 9.98 18.93 0.51
N MET A 43 9.09 19.84 0.91
CA MET A 43 7.69 19.49 1.24
C MET A 43 6.97 18.82 0.07
N SER A 44 7.18 19.29 -1.15
CA SER A 44 6.64 18.64 -2.35
C SER A 44 7.12 17.20 -2.51
N HIS A 45 8.43 16.95 -2.30
CA HIS A 45 8.99 15.60 -2.34
C HIS A 45 8.43 14.70 -1.23
N TYR A 46 8.32 15.19 0.01
CA TYR A 46 7.73 14.43 1.11
C TYR A 46 6.26 14.08 0.83
N ASN A 47 5.47 15.04 0.35
CA ASN A 47 4.07 14.82 -0.01
C ASN A 47 3.94 13.78 -1.14
N LYS A 48 4.81 13.82 -2.15
CA LYS A 48 4.86 12.81 -3.20
C LYS A 48 5.18 11.43 -2.61
N ALA A 49 6.25 11.32 -1.83
CA ALA A 49 6.65 10.07 -1.19
C ALA A 49 5.55 9.50 -0.26
N GLN A 50 4.84 10.37 0.46
CA GLN A 50 3.71 9.97 1.30
C GLN A 50 2.54 9.43 0.48
N ARG A 51 2.17 10.10 -0.63
CA ARG A 51 1.13 9.60 -1.54
C ARG A 51 1.53 8.26 -2.17
N ASP A 52 2.78 8.13 -2.60
CA ASP A 52 3.29 6.88 -3.17
C ASP A 52 3.28 5.75 -2.14
N LYS A 53 3.66 6.04 -0.89
CA LYS A 53 3.57 5.08 0.22
C LYS A 53 2.11 4.65 0.47
N LYS A 54 1.19 5.61 0.54
CA LYS A 54 -0.24 5.34 0.73
C LYS A 54 -0.78 4.44 -0.39
N LYS A 55 -0.49 4.77 -1.66
CA LYS A 55 -0.91 3.97 -2.82
C LYS A 55 -0.38 2.54 -2.76
N ARG A 56 0.88 2.34 -2.36
CA ARG A 56 1.46 0.99 -2.16
C ARG A 56 0.75 0.22 -1.05
N GLN A 57 0.41 0.88 0.05
CA GLN A 57 -0.32 0.25 1.15
C GLN A 57 -1.75 -0.14 0.72
N GLU A 58 -2.45 0.73 -0.01
CA GLU A 58 -3.78 0.43 -0.55
C GLU A 58 -3.74 -0.78 -1.49
N HIS A 59 -2.78 -0.83 -2.41
CA HIS A 59 -2.60 -1.98 -3.29
C HIS A 59 -2.27 -3.27 -2.52
N SER A 60 -1.47 -3.19 -1.46
CA SER A 60 -1.15 -4.35 -0.62
C SER A 60 -2.40 -4.88 0.09
N LEU A 61 -3.21 -3.98 0.67
CA LEU A 61 -4.45 -4.35 1.35
C LEU A 61 -5.50 -4.91 0.37
N GLU A 62 -5.56 -4.38 -0.85
CA GLU A 62 -6.44 -4.92 -1.88
C GLU A 62 -6.04 -6.34 -2.31
N ALA A 63 -4.75 -6.58 -2.51
CA ALA A 63 -4.25 -7.93 -2.79
C ALA A 63 -4.52 -8.91 -1.64
N GLU A 64 -4.35 -8.47 -0.38
CA GLU A 64 -4.68 -9.28 0.80
C GLU A 64 -6.18 -9.58 0.89
N ARG A 65 -7.04 -8.59 0.63
CA ARG A 65 -8.49 -8.77 0.56
C ARG A 65 -8.88 -9.80 -0.49
N GLU A 66 -8.31 -9.70 -1.69
CA GLU A 66 -8.57 -10.64 -2.78
C GLU A 66 -8.12 -12.07 -2.44
N HIS A 67 -6.95 -12.20 -1.83
CA HIS A 67 -6.44 -13.49 -1.39
C HIS A 67 -7.34 -14.12 -0.31
N LEU A 68 -7.71 -13.36 0.73
CA LEU A 68 -8.61 -13.83 1.78
C LEU A 68 -10.00 -14.19 1.25
N GLN A 69 -10.49 -13.46 0.24
CA GLN A 69 -11.76 -13.79 -0.41
C GLN A 69 -11.68 -15.14 -1.13
N GLN A 70 -10.59 -15.41 -1.85
CA GLN A 70 -10.39 -16.69 -2.52
C GLN A 70 -10.30 -17.85 -1.52
N GLU A 71 -9.60 -17.67 -0.39
CA GLU A 71 -9.55 -18.67 0.68
C GLU A 71 -10.93 -18.91 1.29
N TYR A 72 -11.69 -17.85 1.55
CA TYR A 72 -13.06 -17.95 2.05
C TYR A 72 -13.96 -18.74 1.10
N ASP A 73 -13.93 -18.41 -0.19
CA ASP A 73 -14.75 -19.09 -1.20
C ASP A 73 -14.38 -20.57 -1.34
N TYR A 74 -13.08 -20.89 -1.26
CA TYR A 74 -12.58 -22.26 -1.25
C TYR A 74 -13.11 -23.05 -0.05
N ILE A 75 -12.96 -22.51 1.16
CA ILE A 75 -13.45 -23.14 2.40
C ILE A 75 -14.97 -23.32 2.35
N LEU A 76 -15.70 -22.34 1.81
CA LEU A 76 -17.15 -22.42 1.66
C LEU A 76 -17.56 -23.60 0.76
N GLN A 77 -16.85 -23.82 -0.34
CA GLN A 77 -17.06 -24.96 -1.23
C GLN A 77 -16.76 -26.29 -0.54
N GLU A 78 -15.64 -26.40 0.18
CA GLU A 78 -15.31 -27.62 0.94
C GLU A 78 -16.38 -27.95 1.98
N VAL A 79 -16.82 -26.95 2.75
CA VAL A 79 -17.88 -27.12 3.74
C VAL A 79 -19.17 -27.60 3.09
N GLN A 80 -19.52 -27.07 1.91
CA GLN A 80 -20.71 -27.51 1.18
C GLN A 80 -20.59 -28.98 0.73
N MET A 81 -19.45 -29.37 0.14
CA MET A 81 -19.21 -30.76 -0.26
C MET A 81 -19.29 -31.72 0.93
N LEU A 82 -18.73 -31.34 2.08
CA LEU A 82 -18.77 -32.15 3.29
C LEU A 82 -20.20 -32.31 3.83
N LYS A 83 -21.03 -31.25 3.77
CA LYS A 83 -22.45 -31.34 4.14
C LYS A 83 -23.21 -32.29 3.23
N GLU A 84 -22.98 -32.23 1.93
CA GLU A 84 -23.63 -33.13 0.97
C GLU A 84 -23.19 -34.59 1.12
N ALA A 85 -21.89 -34.82 1.33
CA ALA A 85 -21.36 -36.16 1.60
C ALA A 85 -21.96 -36.75 2.88
N LYS A 86 -22.04 -35.94 3.95
CA LYS A 86 -22.65 -36.33 5.21
C LYS A 86 -24.13 -36.71 5.03
N LEU A 87 -24.90 -35.90 4.32
CA LEU A 87 -26.31 -36.18 4.06
C LEU A 87 -26.49 -37.50 3.29
N LYS A 88 -25.69 -37.73 2.23
CA LYS A 88 -25.72 -38.98 1.47
C LYS A 88 -25.44 -40.20 2.36
N PHE A 89 -24.46 -40.07 3.25
CA PHE A 89 -24.11 -41.12 4.20
C PHE A 89 -25.25 -41.43 5.17
N GLU A 90 -25.85 -40.40 5.78
CA GLU A 90 -26.99 -40.57 6.70
C GLU A 90 -28.20 -41.23 6.00
N VAL A 91 -28.49 -40.84 4.75
CA VAL A 91 -29.56 -41.48 3.96
C VAL A 91 -29.26 -42.95 3.68
N MET A 92 -28.02 -43.28 3.32
CA MET A 92 -27.60 -44.67 3.06
C MET A 92 -27.78 -45.54 4.31
N GLN A 93 -27.38 -45.04 5.49
CA GLN A 93 -27.58 -45.76 6.75
C GLN A 93 -29.06 -46.03 7.07
N ILE A 94 -29.94 -45.07 6.75
CA ILE A 94 -31.39 -45.27 6.94
C ILE A 94 -31.90 -46.36 6.00
N LEU A 95 -31.45 -46.37 4.74
CA LEU A 95 -31.86 -47.38 3.76
C LEU A 95 -31.36 -48.77 4.16
N ASP A 96 -30.09 -48.91 4.56
CA ASP A 96 -29.51 -50.18 5.01
C ASP A 96 -30.32 -50.75 6.20
N ASN A 97 -30.64 -49.90 7.19
CA ASN A 97 -31.46 -50.31 8.35
C ASN A 97 -32.89 -50.72 7.96
N LEU A 98 -33.48 -50.10 6.93
CA LEU A 98 -34.81 -50.48 6.47
C LEU A 98 -34.75 -51.84 5.76
N GLU A 99 -33.75 -52.07 4.91
CA GLU A 99 -33.56 -53.37 4.26
C GLU A 99 -33.41 -54.48 5.31
N GLU A 100 -32.61 -54.27 6.36
CA GLU A 100 -32.47 -55.23 7.47
C GLU A 100 -33.76 -55.51 8.25
N GLN A 101 -34.74 -54.59 8.25
CA GLN A 101 -36.03 -54.81 8.92
C GLN A 101 -37.02 -55.62 8.07
N TYR A 102 -36.83 -55.66 6.75
CA TYR A 102 -37.74 -56.33 5.81
C TYR A 102 -37.22 -57.70 5.31
N TYR A 103 -36.02 -58.11 5.73
CA TYR A 103 -35.42 -59.43 5.49
C TYR A 103 -35.18 -60.18 6.82
#